data_AF-A0A239QSE9-F1
#
_entry.id   AF-A0A239QSE9-F1
#
_cell.length_a   1.000
_cell.length_b   1.000
_cell.length_c   1.000
_cell.angle_alpha   90.00
_cell.angle_beta   90.00
_cell.angle_gamma   90.00
#
_symmetry.space_group_name_H-M   'P 1'
#
loop_
_entity.id
_entity.type
_entity.pdbx_description
1 polymer ?
#
loop_
_entity_poly.entity_id
_entity_poly.type
_entity_poly.pdbx_seq_one_letter_code
_entity_poly.pdbx_strand_id
1 'polypeptide(L)'
;MSLSVLVFIFLVVGVALIGGIAAIAFWFATSSRRGRPAKETPEQYLARTFDGRPHVVTYGDIPLPSQEAVVGEAYARGYQLVQVATVEGQPQPTLYFERIQTQSA
;
A
#
# COMPACT_ATOMS: atom_id res chain seq x y z
N MET A 1 -53.74 -23.57 -12.40
CA MET A 1 -52.36 -23.56 -12.93
C MET A 1 -51.82 -24.98 -12.86
N SER A 2 -51.22 -25.49 -13.94
CA SER A 2 -50.66 -26.85 -13.95
C SER A 2 -49.32 -26.91 -13.22
N LEU A 3 -49.00 -28.07 -12.64
CA LEU A 3 -47.73 -28.32 -11.95
C LEU A 3 -46.50 -27.98 -12.82
N SER A 4 -46.60 -28.21 -14.12
CA SER A 4 -45.57 -27.87 -15.12
C SER A 4 -45.29 -26.37 -15.21
N VAL A 5 -46.30 -25.51 -15.04
CA VAL A 5 -46.14 -24.05 -15.06
C VAL A 5 -45.43 -23.57 -13.79
N LEU A 6 -45.75 -24.15 -12.63
CA LEU A 6 -45.09 -23.83 -11.36
C LEU A 6 -43.60 -24.19 -11.41
N VAL A 7 -43.24 -25.37 -11.88
CA VAL A 7 -41.84 -25.82 -12.01
C VAL A 7 -41.04 -24.89 -12.94
N PHE A 8 -41.64 -24.47 -14.05
CA PHE A 8 -40.98 -23.55 -14.99
C PHE A 8 -40.70 -22.18 -14.36
N ILE A 9 -41.65 -21.62 -13.61
CA ILE A 9 -41.47 -20.35 -12.90
C ILE A 9 -40.33 -20.45 -11.88
N PHE A 10 -40.29 -21.50 -11.07
CA PHE A 10 -39.22 -21.69 -10.09
C PHE A 10 -37.84 -21.83 -10.75
N LEU A 11 -37.76 -22.50 -11.90
CA LEU A 11 -36.52 -22.65 -12.64
C LEU A 11 -36.01 -21.32 -13.19
N VAL A 12 -36.90 -20.51 -13.79
CA VAL A 12 -36.55 -19.18 -14.32
C VAL A 12 -36.11 -18.24 -13.20
N VAL A 13 -36.85 -18.21 -12.07
CA VAL A 13 -36.50 -17.37 -10.92
C VAL A 13 -35.18 -17.83 -10.29
N GLY A 14 -34.96 -19.14 -10.15
CA GLY A 14 -33.72 -19.68 -9.61
C GLY A 14 -32.49 -19.31 -10.45
N VAL A 15 -32.57 -19.42 -11.77
CA VAL A 15 -31.48 -19.03 -12.67
C VAL A 15 -31.21 -17.52 -12.62
N ALA A 16 -32.25 -16.70 -12.55
CA ALA A 16 -32.11 -15.25 -12.45
C ALA A 16 -31.44 -14.82 -11.12
N LEU A 17 -31.78 -15.47 -10.01
CA LEU A 17 -31.17 -15.21 -8.70
C LEU A 17 -29.68 -15.59 -8.69
N ILE A 18 -29.34 -16.77 -9.22
CA ILE A 18 -27.94 -17.22 -9.28
C ILE A 18 -27.10 -16.30 -10.16
N GLY A 19 -27.61 -15.92 -11.34
CA GLY A 19 -26.93 -14.99 -12.25
C GLY A 19 -26.74 -13.61 -11.64
N GLY A 20 -27.75 -13.07 -10.96
CA GLY A 20 -27.68 -11.78 -10.28
C GLY A 20 -26.64 -11.75 -9.16
N ILE A 21 -26.59 -12.79 -8.32
CA ILE A 21 -25.60 -12.90 -7.24
C ILE A 21 -24.18 -13.01 -7.81
N ALA A 22 -23.97 -13.80 -8.87
CA ALA A 22 -22.66 -13.93 -9.51
C ALA A 22 -22.16 -12.61 -10.11
N ALA A 23 -23.03 -11.83 -10.74
CA ALA A 23 -22.69 -10.52 -11.29
C ALA A 23 -22.29 -9.51 -10.21
N ILE A 24 -23.02 -9.49 -9.08
CA ILE A 24 -22.71 -8.63 -7.94
C ILE A 24 -21.37 -9.03 -7.30
N ALA A 25 -21.15 -10.32 -7.09
CA ALA A 25 -19.88 -10.83 -6.54
C ALA A 25 -18.68 -10.47 -7.43
N PHE A 26 -18.83 -10.57 -8.75
CA PHE A 26 -17.79 -10.19 -9.71
C PHE A 26 -17.50 -8.68 -9.69
N TRP A 27 -18.54 -7.85 -9.53
CA TRP A 27 -18.40 -6.40 -9.38
C TRP A 27 -17.61 -6.04 -8.11
N PHE A 28 -17.94 -6.66 -6.97
CA PHE A 28 -17.21 -6.43 -5.71
C PHE A 28 -15.77 -6.96 -5.74
N ALA A 29 -15.52 -8.07 -6.44
CA ALA A 29 -14.18 -8.61 -6.62
C ALA A 29 -13.28 -7.69 -7.47
N THR A 30 -13.85 -7.02 -8.46
CA THR A 30 -13.10 -6.08 -9.34
C THR A 30 -12.94 -4.70 -8.72
N SER A 31 -13.91 -4.20 -7.95
CA SER A 31 -13.79 -2.91 -7.26
C SER A 31 -12.76 -2.93 -6.13
N SER A 32 -12.58 -4.06 -5.45
CA SER A 32 -11.62 -4.21 -4.34
C SER A 32 -10.15 -4.12 -4.78
N ARG A 33 -9.85 -4.17 -6.08
CA ARG A 33 -8.49 -4.02 -6.63
C ARG A 33 -8.13 -2.60 -7.08
N ARG A 34 -9.04 -1.63 -6.96
CA ARG A 34 -8.79 -0.22 -7.33
C ARG A 34 -8.11 0.63 -6.25
N GLY A 35 -7.75 0.02 -5.12
CA GLY A 35 -7.14 0.70 -3.98
C GLY A 35 -5.62 0.62 -3.90
N ARG A 36 -4.88 0.32 -4.99
CA ARG A 36 -3.46 0.66 -4.98
C ARG A 36 -3.39 2.19 -5.14
N PRO A 37 -3.06 2.97 -4.09
CA PRO A 37 -2.80 4.39 -4.28
C PRO A 37 -1.79 4.52 -5.42
N ALA A 38 -1.99 5.51 -6.29
CA ALA A 38 -1.09 5.82 -7.39
C ALA A 38 0.35 5.65 -6.92
N LYS A 39 1.17 4.91 -7.68
CA LYS A 39 2.58 4.64 -7.36
C LYS A 39 3.23 5.97 -6.94
N GLU A 40 3.35 6.20 -5.65
CA GLU A 40 4.02 7.37 -5.11
C GLU A 40 5.44 7.33 -5.66
N THR A 41 5.88 8.41 -6.32
CA THR A 41 7.24 8.42 -6.85
C THR A 41 8.21 8.37 -5.67
N PRO A 42 9.40 7.76 -5.83
CA PRO A 42 10.37 7.71 -4.75
C PRO A 42 10.71 9.09 -4.18
N GLU A 43 10.75 10.12 -5.04
CA GLU A 43 10.97 11.51 -4.65
C GLU A 43 9.85 12.07 -3.76
N GLN A 44 8.58 11.81 -4.11
CA GLN A 44 7.42 12.23 -3.30
C GLN A 44 7.41 11.54 -1.95
N TYR A 45 7.72 10.24 -1.95
CA TYR A 45 7.84 9.47 -0.72
C TYR A 45 8.97 10.01 0.17
N LEU A 46 10.15 10.25 -0.37
CA LEU A 46 11.29 10.81 0.38
C LEU A 46 10.96 12.21 0.89
N ALA A 47 10.37 13.08 0.07
CA ALA A 47 9.97 14.41 0.49
C ALA A 47 8.99 14.38 1.67
N ARG A 48 7.97 13.52 1.60
CA ARG A 48 6.99 13.34 2.69
C ARG A 48 7.62 12.72 3.94
N THR A 49 8.55 11.79 3.76
CA THR A 49 9.17 11.02 4.85
C THR A 49 10.15 11.89 5.64
N PHE A 50 10.87 12.79 4.95
CA PHE A 50 11.85 13.73 5.53
C PHE A 50 11.30 15.16 5.72
N ASP A 51 9.98 15.33 5.81
CA ASP A 51 9.30 16.64 5.95
C ASP A 51 9.44 17.24 7.36
N GLY A 52 10.67 17.57 7.77
CA GLY A 52 10.97 18.28 9.01
C GLY A 52 10.76 17.50 10.31
N ARG A 53 10.46 16.20 10.21
CA ARG A 53 10.29 15.33 11.38
C ARG A 53 11.62 15.16 12.13
N PRO A 54 11.64 15.10 13.47
CA PRO A 54 12.89 14.89 14.23
C PRO A 54 13.46 13.48 14.03
N HIS A 55 12.59 12.50 13.79
CA HIS A 55 12.94 11.10 13.58
C HIS A 55 12.20 10.55 12.36
N VAL A 56 12.89 9.77 11.55
CA VAL A 56 12.37 9.22 10.30
C VAL A 56 12.71 7.74 10.21
N VAL A 57 11.71 6.93 9.87
CA VAL A 57 11.84 5.48 9.69
C VAL A 57 11.42 5.15 8.27
N THR A 58 12.33 4.61 7.46
CA THR A 58 12.02 4.19 6.09
C THR A 58 11.97 2.67 5.98
N TYR A 59 10.89 2.16 5.38
CA TYR A 59 10.70 0.74 5.07
C TYR A 59 11.02 0.47 3.61
N GLY A 60 11.66 -0.67 3.32
CA GLY A 60 12.05 -1.06 1.96
C GLY A 60 10.91 -1.54 1.05
N ASP A 61 9.65 -1.53 1.50
CA ASP A 61 8.50 -2.03 0.72
C ASP A 61 8.07 -1.12 -0.44
N ILE A 62 8.65 0.08 -0.54
CA ILE A 62 8.49 0.97 -1.69
C ILE A 62 9.67 0.73 -2.63
N PRO A 63 9.51 0.81 -3.96
CA PRO A 63 10.62 0.79 -4.91
C PRO A 63 11.45 2.08 -4.74
N LEU A 64 12.11 2.23 -3.59
CA LEU A 64 13.10 3.25 -3.35
C LEU A 64 14.32 2.93 -4.21
N PRO A 65 15.05 3.95 -4.68
CA PRO A 65 16.41 3.75 -5.15
C PRO A 65 17.23 3.09 -4.02
N SER A 66 18.36 2.46 -4.35
CA SER A 66 19.21 1.68 -3.42
C SER A 66 19.37 2.35 -2.04
N GLN A 67 19.63 1.56 -0.98
CA GLN A 67 19.83 2.11 0.38
C GLN A 67 20.78 3.32 0.42
N GLU A 68 21.83 3.29 -0.39
CA GLU A 68 22.79 4.38 -0.58
C GLU A 68 22.14 5.69 -1.04
N ALA A 69 21.17 5.62 -1.96
CA ALA A 69 20.45 6.79 -2.44
C ALA A 69 19.51 7.37 -1.37
N VAL A 70 18.85 6.52 -0.57
CA VAL A 70 18.03 6.96 0.56
C VAL A 70 18.88 7.65 1.62
N VAL A 71 20.03 7.06 1.94
CA VAL A 71 20.99 7.63 2.89
C VAL A 71 21.58 8.94 2.36
N GLY A 72 21.95 9.01 1.09
CA GLY A 72 22.46 10.22 0.44
C GLY A 72 21.44 11.37 0.46
N GLU A 73 20.18 11.09 0.13
CA GLU A 73 19.09 12.08 0.20
C GLU A 73 18.80 12.51 1.65
N ALA A 74 18.84 11.59 2.61
CA ALA A 74 18.69 11.92 4.02
C ALA A 74 19.79 12.90 4.47
N TYR A 75 21.05 12.63 4.12
CA TYR A 75 22.18 13.53 4.42
C TYR A 75 22.02 14.90 3.75
N ALA A 76 21.61 14.94 2.48
CA ALA A 76 21.36 16.19 1.76
C ALA A 76 20.27 17.05 2.44
N ARG A 77 19.35 16.42 3.17
CA ARG A 77 18.24 17.06 3.90
C ARG A 77 18.56 17.35 5.37
N GLY A 78 19.79 17.10 5.81
CA GLY A 78 20.24 17.36 7.19
C GLY A 78 19.83 16.27 8.18
N TYR A 79 19.69 15.03 7.71
CA TYR A 79 19.45 13.85 8.54
C TYR A 79 20.69 12.95 8.58
N GLN A 80 20.94 12.31 9.72
CA GLN A 80 21.99 11.31 9.90
C GLN A 80 21.35 9.93 10.12
N LEU A 81 21.96 8.89 9.57
CA LEU A 81 21.56 7.51 9.85
C LEU A 81 22.10 7.12 11.24
N VAL A 82 21.20 6.77 12.16
CA VAL A 82 21.57 6.41 13.55
C VAL A 82 21.50 4.91 13.81
N GLN A 83 20.60 4.20 13.13
CA GLN A 83 20.40 2.78 13.34
C GLN A 83 19.90 2.08 12.09
N VAL A 84 20.35 0.85 11.90
CA VAL A 84 19.83 -0.09 10.91
C VAL A 84 19.32 -1.31 11.68
N ALA A 85 18.04 -1.62 11.55
CA ALA A 85 17.44 -2.79 12.20
C ALA A 85 16.90 -3.76 11.15
N THR A 86 17.33 -5.01 11.23
CA THR A 86 16.77 -6.09 10.41
C THR A 86 15.65 -6.75 11.19
N VAL A 87 14.41 -6.60 10.73
CA VAL A 87 13.24 -7.22 11.36
C VAL A 87 13.00 -8.57 10.71
N GLU A 88 12.90 -9.63 11.52
CA GLU A 88 12.61 -10.98 11.04
C GLU A 88 11.25 -10.99 10.31
N GLY A 89 11.23 -11.46 9.05
CA GLY A 89 10.05 -11.42 8.18
C GLY A 89 9.95 -10.18 7.27
N GLN A 90 10.86 -9.21 7.38
CA GLN A 90 11.00 -8.15 6.37
C GLN A 90 12.12 -8.47 5.38
N PRO A 91 11.88 -8.28 4.05
CA PRO A 91 12.90 -8.52 3.03
C PRO A 91 14.02 -7.47 3.03
N GLN A 92 13.81 -6.33 3.69
CA GLN A 92 14.76 -5.22 3.72
C GLN A 92 14.89 -4.65 5.14
N PRO A 93 16.09 -4.17 5.53
CA PRO A 93 16.30 -3.58 6.84
C PRO A 93 15.61 -2.22 6.96
N THR A 94 15.17 -1.92 8.17
CA THR A 94 14.60 -0.63 8.56
C THR A 94 15.74 0.35 8.87
N LEU A 95 15.72 1.51 8.22
CA LEU A 95 16.69 2.58 8.44
C LEU A 95 16.09 3.67 9.33
N TYR A 96 16.80 4.02 10.39
CA TYR A 96 16.41 5.07 11.34
C TYR A 96 17.30 6.28 11.14
N PHE A 97 16.66 7.42 10.89
CA PHE A 97 17.34 8.69 10.71
C PHE A 97 16.93 9.68 11.77
N GLU A 98 17.90 10.49 12.22
CA GLU A 98 17.69 11.62 13.11
C GLU A 98 18.10 12.91 12.43
N ARG A 99 17.37 13.99 12.70
CA ARG A 99 17.75 15.31 12.18
C ARG A 99 19.02 15.79 12.90
N ILE A 100 20.02 16.21 12.14
CA ILE A 100 21.22 16.84 12.68
C ILE A 100 20.77 18.17 13.28
N GLN A 101 20.64 18.23 14.62
CA GLN A 101 20.39 19.47 15.30
C GLN A 101 21.63 20.33 15.11
N THR A 102 21.56 21.31 14.21
CA THR A 102 22.53 22.39 14.18
C THR A 102 22.39 23.09 15.53
N GLN A 103 23.27 22.76 16.48
CA GLN A 103 23.44 23.58 17.67
C GLN A 103 23.86 24.95 17.17
N SER A 104 22.92 25.88 17.11
CA SER A 104 23.22 27.30 16.99
C SER A 104 23.97 27.68 18.26
N ALA A 105 25.28 27.89 18.10
CA ALA A 105 26.16 28.46 19.11
C ALA A 105 25.75 29.91 19.43
#